data_AF-F0QWV9-F1
#
_entry.id   AF-F0QWV9-F1
#
_cell.length_a   1.000
_cell.length_b   1.000
_cell.length_c   1.000
_cell.angle_alpha   90.00
_cell.angle_beta   90.00
_cell.angle_gamma   90.00
#
_symmetry.space_group_name_H-M   'P 1'
#
loop_
_entity.id
_entity.type
_entity.pdbx_description
1 polymer ?
#
loop_
_entity_poly.entity_id
_entity_poly.type
_entity_poly.pdbx_seq_one_letter_code
_entity_poly.pdbx_strand_id
1 'polypeptide(L)'
;MYIVTGYTRGRSSRSFEGRYKGIDDVRDVHETLVIKLRRDLQYFVVTGDDRDLVLWTFDIPGYETHIYSMIKETATLMLCPRIDNSTYLLPDASILGDLLSALSRYEYRDMAYFVKPLSREFVIKALRATYDSAMAIMMKMLMSAGRARGIALRILMDKVNYAEESINKVLKIWRNKGYDIDSSGIENAISSVKAVLSRRISKN
;
A
#
# COMPACT_ATOMS: atom_id res chain seq x y z
N MET A 1 -20.31 -10.92 -9.09
CA MET A 1 -19.43 -10.08 -9.94
C MET A 1 -18.01 -10.22 -9.46
N TYR A 2 -17.03 -10.38 -10.36
CA TYR A 2 -15.63 -10.47 -10.00
C TYR A 2 -14.88 -9.24 -10.49
N ILE A 3 -13.87 -8.86 -9.73
CA ILE A 3 -12.81 -7.99 -10.19
C ILE A 3 -11.58 -8.83 -10.49
N VAL A 4 -11.00 -8.64 -11.67
CA VAL A 4 -9.72 -9.22 -12.06
C VAL A 4 -8.67 -8.13 -12.18
N THR A 5 -7.47 -8.45 -11.67
CA THR A 5 -6.29 -7.58 -11.71
C THR A 5 -5.09 -8.39 -12.19
N GLY A 6 -4.13 -7.70 -12.83
CA GLY A 6 -2.81 -8.25 -13.07
C GLY A 6 -1.98 -8.21 -11.79
N TYR A 7 -1.34 -9.32 -11.42
CA TYR A 7 -0.28 -9.22 -10.40
C TYR A 7 1.06 -8.90 -11.06
N THR A 8 1.24 -7.61 -11.37
CA THR A 8 2.41 -7.14 -12.10
C THR A 8 3.62 -6.85 -11.21
N ARG A 9 3.43 -6.85 -9.88
CA ARG A 9 4.42 -6.40 -8.89
C ARG A 9 4.97 -5.00 -9.18
N GLY A 10 4.14 -4.12 -9.75
CA GLY A 10 4.54 -2.76 -10.11
C GLY A 10 5.21 -2.62 -11.48
N ARG A 11 4.95 -3.56 -12.40
CA ARG A 11 5.22 -3.37 -13.83
C ARG A 11 3.91 -2.88 -14.49
N SER A 12 3.98 -2.07 -15.55
CA SER A 12 2.77 -1.75 -16.31
C SER A 12 2.09 -3.03 -16.78
N SER A 13 0.77 -3.12 -16.66
CA SER A 13 -0.08 -4.23 -17.12
C SER A 13 -0.09 -4.39 -18.66
N ARG A 14 1.08 -4.50 -19.29
CA ARG A 14 1.22 -4.81 -20.73
C ARG A 14 0.62 -6.16 -21.10
N SER A 15 0.48 -7.08 -20.14
CA SER A 15 -0.23 -8.35 -20.33
C SER A 15 -1.73 -8.21 -20.61
N PHE A 16 -2.29 -6.99 -20.46
CA PHE A 16 -3.69 -6.63 -20.69
C PHE A 16 -3.88 -5.69 -21.89
N GLU A 17 -2.78 -5.20 -22.50
CA GLU A 17 -2.80 -4.33 -23.68
C GLU A 17 -3.31 -5.13 -24.89
N GLY A 18 -4.61 -5.08 -25.15
CA GLY A 18 -5.12 -5.61 -26.41
C GLY A 18 -6.63 -5.60 -26.63
N ARG A 19 -7.48 -5.66 -25.59
CA ARG A 19 -8.94 -5.84 -25.83
C ARG A 19 -9.93 -5.24 -24.82
N TYR A 20 -9.50 -4.60 -23.72
CA TYR A 20 -10.40 -4.49 -22.54
C TYR A 20 -10.45 -3.13 -21.82
N LYS A 21 -10.05 -2.02 -22.44
CA LYS A 21 -10.22 -0.67 -21.84
C LYS A 21 -11.30 0.11 -22.60
N GLY A 22 -12.43 0.39 -21.94
CA GLY A 22 -13.45 1.35 -22.38
C GLY A 22 -13.08 2.79 -22.02
N ILE A 23 -13.86 3.76 -22.53
CA ILE A 23 -13.60 5.20 -22.33
C ILE A 23 -13.86 5.65 -20.88
N ASP A 24 -14.71 4.91 -20.16
CA ASP A 24 -15.06 5.15 -18.75
C ASP A 24 -14.24 4.29 -17.78
N ASP A 25 -13.40 3.38 -18.29
CA ASP A 25 -12.57 2.54 -17.45
C ASP A 25 -11.48 3.39 -16.83
N VAL A 26 -11.58 3.55 -15.52
CA VAL A 26 -10.62 4.38 -14.83
C VAL A 26 -9.24 3.70 -14.85
N ARG A 27 -9.10 2.34 -14.89
CA ARG A 27 -7.84 1.62 -14.49
C ARG A 27 -7.60 0.18 -14.99
N ASP A 28 -6.44 -0.36 -14.58
CA ASP A 28 -5.95 -1.74 -14.69
C ASP A 28 -6.72 -2.78 -13.82
N VAL A 29 -8.00 -2.52 -13.59
CA VAL A 29 -8.92 -3.36 -12.82
C VAL A 29 -10.14 -3.61 -13.70
N HIS A 30 -10.56 -4.86 -13.87
CA HIS A 30 -11.65 -5.20 -14.79
C HIS A 30 -12.75 -5.98 -14.10
N GLU A 31 -14.00 -5.59 -14.34
CA GLU A 31 -15.18 -6.33 -13.90
C GLU A 31 -15.47 -7.49 -14.87
N THR A 32 -15.74 -8.67 -14.34
CA THR A 32 -16.06 -9.86 -15.14
C THR A 32 -17.05 -10.77 -14.41
N LEU A 33 -17.87 -11.46 -15.19
CA LEU A 33 -18.73 -12.54 -14.70
C LEU A 33 -18.05 -13.91 -14.83
N VAL A 34 -16.93 -14.00 -15.55
CA VAL A 34 -16.23 -15.24 -15.88
C VAL A 34 -14.81 -15.23 -15.32
N ILE A 35 -14.44 -16.30 -14.62
CA ILE A 35 -13.08 -16.52 -14.14
C ILE A 35 -12.28 -17.25 -15.22
N LYS A 36 -11.10 -16.71 -15.57
CA LYS A 36 -10.11 -17.40 -16.41
C LYS A 36 -8.93 -17.82 -15.55
N LEU A 37 -8.71 -19.11 -15.37
CA LEU A 37 -7.59 -19.64 -14.60
C LEU A 37 -6.26 -19.33 -15.31
N ARG A 38 -5.59 -18.26 -14.89
CA ARG A 38 -4.24 -17.91 -15.33
C ARG A 38 -3.41 -17.50 -14.12
N ARG A 39 -2.12 -17.84 -14.15
CA ARG A 39 -1.20 -17.61 -13.01
C ARG A 39 -0.87 -16.14 -12.77
N ASP A 40 -1.05 -15.30 -13.77
CA ASP A 40 -0.78 -13.85 -13.75
C ASP A 40 -1.99 -12.99 -13.33
N LEU A 41 -3.17 -13.61 -13.22
CA LEU A 41 -4.42 -12.95 -12.87
C LEU A 41 -4.79 -13.22 -11.42
N GLN A 42 -5.22 -12.18 -10.72
CA GLN A 42 -5.76 -12.26 -9.37
C GLN A 42 -7.20 -11.81 -9.38
N TYR A 43 -8.05 -12.65 -8.79
CA TYR A 43 -9.49 -12.48 -8.79
C TYR A 43 -9.99 -12.19 -7.39
N PHE A 44 -10.92 -11.26 -7.33
CA PHE A 44 -11.60 -10.80 -6.15
C PHE A 44 -13.10 -10.89 -6.41
N VAL A 45 -13.85 -11.41 -5.44
CA VAL A 45 -15.31 -11.32 -5.44
C VAL A 45 -15.66 -9.94 -4.93
N VAL A 46 -16.42 -9.16 -5.69
CA VAL A 46 -16.97 -7.89 -5.18
C VAL A 46 -18.06 -8.22 -4.18
N THR A 47 -17.94 -7.62 -3.00
CA THR A 47 -18.89 -7.74 -1.91
C THR A 47 -19.48 -6.37 -1.62
N GLY A 48 -20.63 -6.34 -0.94
CA GLY A 48 -21.21 -5.10 -0.40
C GLY A 48 -21.02 -4.98 1.12
N ASP A 49 -20.14 -5.82 1.70
CA ASP A 49 -19.89 -5.88 3.14
C ASP A 49 -18.70 -4.99 3.47
N ASP A 50 -18.93 -3.95 4.27
CA ASP A 50 -17.90 -2.97 4.67
C ASP A 50 -16.80 -3.57 5.55
N ARG A 51 -17.03 -4.79 6.07
CA ARG A 51 -16.05 -5.57 6.85
C ARG A 51 -15.12 -6.40 5.99
N ASP A 52 -15.29 -6.46 4.67
CA ASP A 52 -14.36 -7.16 3.79
C ASP A 52 -13.09 -6.32 3.50
N LEU A 53 -12.18 -6.87 2.70
CA LEU A 53 -11.00 -6.11 2.25
C LEU A 53 -11.44 -5.03 1.26
N VAL A 54 -10.60 -4.02 1.04
CA VAL A 54 -10.89 -2.97 0.06
C VAL A 54 -9.85 -3.04 -1.05
N LEU A 55 -10.28 -3.21 -2.30
CA LEU A 55 -9.45 -3.00 -3.45
C LEU A 55 -9.60 -1.54 -3.89
N TRP A 56 -8.61 -0.74 -3.56
CA TRP A 56 -8.55 0.67 -3.94
C TRP A 56 -7.67 0.84 -5.16
N THR A 57 -8.09 1.70 -6.07
CA THR A 57 -7.33 2.01 -7.27
C THR A 57 -7.48 3.51 -7.58
N PHE A 58 -6.45 4.15 -8.15
CA PHE A 58 -6.47 5.60 -8.46
C PHE A 58 -5.79 5.93 -9.81
N ASP A 59 -6.24 6.99 -10.48
CA ASP A 59 -5.71 7.43 -11.78
C ASP A 59 -5.45 8.93 -11.72
N ILE A 60 -4.27 9.33 -12.18
CA ILE A 60 -3.78 10.70 -12.09
C ILE A 60 -3.54 11.19 -13.52
N PRO A 61 -4.32 12.18 -14.00
CA PRO A 61 -4.09 12.80 -15.30
C PRO A 61 -2.65 13.29 -15.45
N GLY A 62 -2.05 13.11 -16.63
CA GLY A 62 -0.70 13.61 -16.93
C GLY A 62 0.48 12.77 -16.41
N TYR A 63 0.23 11.66 -15.71
CA TYR A 63 1.25 10.68 -15.27
C TYR A 63 2.42 11.31 -14.48
N GLU A 64 2.11 11.89 -13.32
CA GLU A 64 3.13 12.48 -12.45
C GLU A 64 3.81 11.42 -11.58
N THR A 65 4.99 10.96 -12.03
CA THR A 65 5.76 9.87 -11.40
C THR A 65 6.06 10.09 -9.91
N HIS A 66 6.21 11.34 -9.48
CA HIS A 66 6.47 11.68 -8.09
C HIS A 66 5.26 11.39 -7.18
N ILE A 67 4.03 11.60 -7.66
CA ILE A 67 2.80 11.32 -6.91
C ILE A 67 2.63 9.81 -6.71
N TYR A 68 2.83 9.02 -7.77
CA TYR A 68 2.82 7.56 -7.68
C TYR A 68 3.86 7.04 -6.68
N SER A 69 5.04 7.67 -6.63
CA SER A 69 6.11 7.30 -5.71
C SER A 69 5.73 7.63 -4.25
N MET A 70 5.12 8.79 -4.02
CA MET A 70 4.60 9.20 -2.71
C MET A 70 3.52 8.24 -2.21
N ILE A 71 2.50 7.93 -3.02
CA ILE A 71 1.43 7.00 -2.63
C ILE A 71 1.99 5.61 -2.37
N LYS A 72 2.92 5.14 -3.22
CA LYS A 72 3.56 3.84 -3.02
C LYS A 72 4.26 3.77 -1.66
N GLU A 73 5.01 4.81 -1.31
CA GLU A 73 5.69 4.87 -0.01
C GLU A 73 4.69 4.90 1.15
N THR A 74 3.67 5.76 1.09
CA THR A 74 2.62 5.83 2.12
C THR A 74 1.90 4.50 2.28
N ALA A 75 1.40 3.91 1.18
CA ALA A 75 0.73 2.61 1.21
C ALA A 75 1.63 1.49 1.74
N THR A 76 2.93 1.52 1.43
CA THR A 76 3.90 0.55 1.97
C THR A 76 4.05 0.71 3.48
N LEU A 77 4.17 1.94 3.98
CA LEU A 77 4.23 2.23 5.42
C LEU A 77 2.89 1.95 6.12
N MET A 78 1.78 1.91 5.38
CA MET A 78 0.49 1.47 5.89
C MET A 78 0.25 -0.03 5.68
N LEU A 79 1.26 -0.81 5.27
CA LEU A 79 1.14 -2.25 5.00
C LEU A 79 -0.04 -2.62 4.08
N CYS A 80 -0.29 -1.79 3.06
CA CYS A 80 -1.32 -2.01 2.06
C CYS A 80 -0.68 -2.63 0.80
N PRO A 81 -0.93 -3.91 0.48
CA PRO A 81 -0.26 -4.55 -0.62
C PRO A 81 -0.52 -3.91 -1.97
N ARG A 82 0.56 -3.66 -2.70
CA ARG A 82 0.50 -3.18 -4.08
C ARG A 82 0.20 -4.34 -5.03
N ILE A 83 -0.95 -4.27 -5.70
CA ILE A 83 -1.39 -5.28 -6.68
C ILE A 83 -0.85 -4.93 -8.07
N ASP A 84 -1.02 -3.67 -8.46
CA ASP A 84 -0.48 -3.07 -9.69
C ASP A 84 -0.03 -1.62 -9.42
N ASN A 85 0.32 -0.86 -10.44
CA ASN A 85 0.94 0.45 -10.30
C ASN A 85 0.08 1.47 -9.54
N SER A 86 -1.22 1.42 -9.79
CA SER A 86 -2.28 2.28 -9.25
C SER A 86 -3.27 1.55 -8.33
N THR A 87 -3.08 0.25 -8.09
CA THR A 87 -4.06 -0.59 -7.38
C THR A 87 -3.45 -1.20 -6.12
N TYR A 88 -4.12 -1.02 -4.99
CA TYR A 88 -3.71 -1.44 -3.67
C TYR A 88 -4.82 -2.22 -2.97
N LEU A 89 -4.43 -3.22 -2.21
CA LEU A 89 -5.30 -3.96 -1.32
C LEU A 89 -5.17 -3.35 0.08
N LEU A 90 -6.28 -2.92 0.64
CA LEU A 90 -6.38 -2.36 1.98
C LEU A 90 -7.13 -3.38 2.84
N PRO A 91 -6.77 -3.52 4.12
CA PRO A 91 -7.55 -4.38 5.00
C PRO A 91 -8.89 -3.76 5.37
N ASP A 92 -9.06 -2.43 5.30
CA ASP A 92 -10.28 -1.75 5.76
C ASP A 92 -10.45 -0.38 5.09
N ALA A 93 -11.70 0.07 4.95
CA ALA A 93 -12.02 1.38 4.35
C ALA A 93 -11.53 2.57 5.19
N SER A 94 -11.37 2.41 6.52
CA SER A 94 -10.86 3.47 7.41
C SER A 94 -9.42 3.92 7.10
N ILE A 95 -8.70 3.17 6.27
CA ILE A 95 -7.33 3.47 5.82
C ILE A 95 -7.34 4.38 4.59
N LEU A 96 -8.45 4.41 3.85
CA LEU A 96 -8.55 5.14 2.60
C LEU A 96 -8.33 6.64 2.79
N GLY A 97 -8.84 7.23 3.88
CA GLY A 97 -8.67 8.65 4.17
C GLY A 97 -7.20 9.09 4.26
N ASP A 98 -6.33 8.26 4.83
CA ASP A 98 -4.90 8.54 4.96
C ASP A 98 -4.21 8.52 3.58
N LEU A 99 -4.59 7.59 2.70
CA LEU A 99 -4.08 7.51 1.33
C LEU A 99 -4.60 8.65 0.44
N LEU A 100 -5.88 9.00 0.55
CA LEU A 100 -6.49 10.10 -0.18
C LEU A 100 -5.95 11.45 0.27
N SER A 101 -5.54 11.59 1.54
CA SER A 101 -4.89 12.81 2.02
C SER A 101 -3.59 13.10 1.26
N ALA A 102 -2.84 12.07 0.85
CA ALA A 102 -1.65 12.24 0.00
C ALA A 102 -2.01 12.75 -1.41
N LEU A 103 -3.24 12.52 -1.87
CA LEU A 103 -3.77 12.95 -3.16
C LEU A 103 -4.52 14.29 -3.11
N SER A 104 -4.81 14.83 -1.91
CA SER A 104 -5.70 15.98 -1.70
C SER A 104 -5.38 17.26 -2.48
N ARG A 105 -4.14 17.41 -2.95
CA ARG A 105 -3.67 18.60 -3.70
C ARG A 105 -3.66 18.42 -5.21
N TYR A 106 -4.06 17.25 -5.70
CA TYR A 106 -3.94 16.87 -7.10
C TYR A 106 -5.32 16.55 -7.67
N GLU A 107 -5.47 16.71 -8.97
CA GLU A 107 -6.61 16.14 -9.68
C GLU A 107 -6.38 14.63 -9.81
N TYR A 108 -7.34 13.84 -9.35
CA TYR A 108 -7.31 12.40 -9.49
C TYR A 108 -8.73 11.87 -9.60
N ARG A 109 -8.84 10.70 -10.19
CA ARG A 109 -10.01 9.83 -10.04
C ARG A 109 -9.60 8.70 -9.11
N ASP A 110 -10.52 8.16 -8.33
CA ASP A 110 -10.34 6.95 -7.52
C ASP A 110 -11.57 6.03 -7.60
N MET A 111 -11.41 4.75 -7.26
CA MET A 111 -12.50 3.79 -7.09
C MET A 111 -12.09 2.81 -6.00
N ALA A 112 -13.06 2.39 -5.18
CA ALA A 112 -12.85 1.44 -4.11
C ALA A 112 -13.95 0.37 -4.16
N TYR A 113 -13.54 -0.89 -4.00
CA TYR A 113 -14.45 -2.04 -3.98
C TYR A 113 -14.24 -2.84 -2.71
N PHE A 114 -15.32 -3.17 -2.00
CA PHE A 114 -15.25 -4.20 -0.97
C PHE A 114 -15.10 -5.57 -1.65
N VAL A 115 -14.15 -6.37 -1.18
CA VAL A 115 -13.74 -7.59 -1.87
C VAL A 115 -13.35 -8.74 -0.94
N LYS A 116 -13.65 -9.96 -1.40
CA LYS A 116 -13.05 -11.20 -0.89
C LYS A 116 -12.07 -11.78 -1.91
N PRO A 117 -10.81 -12.05 -1.53
CA PRO A 117 -9.85 -12.68 -2.43
C PRO A 117 -10.24 -14.14 -2.69
N LEU A 118 -10.11 -14.62 -3.93
CA LEU A 118 -10.27 -16.06 -4.20
C LEU A 118 -9.12 -16.91 -3.65
N SER A 119 -7.96 -16.30 -3.40
CA SER A 119 -6.80 -16.95 -2.80
C SER A 119 -6.33 -16.19 -1.56
N ARG A 120 -6.48 -16.80 -0.40
CA ARG A 120 -5.92 -16.28 0.87
C ARG A 120 -4.39 -16.26 0.84
N GLU A 121 -3.77 -17.28 0.24
CA GLU A 121 -2.32 -17.39 0.12
C GLU A 121 -1.74 -16.22 -0.70
N PHE A 122 -2.45 -15.80 -1.75
CA PHE A 122 -2.06 -14.62 -2.52
C PHE A 122 -1.95 -13.38 -1.64
N VAL A 123 -2.96 -13.11 -0.80
CA VAL A 123 -2.94 -11.94 0.09
C VAL A 123 -1.80 -12.03 1.09
N ILE A 124 -1.56 -13.19 1.71
CA ILE A 124 -0.44 -13.41 2.63
C ILE A 124 0.90 -13.13 1.93
N LYS A 125 1.08 -13.62 0.69
CA LYS A 125 2.30 -13.40 -0.09
C LYS A 125 2.50 -11.92 -0.45
N ALA A 126 1.44 -11.25 -0.87
CA ALA A 126 1.47 -9.83 -1.21
C ALA A 126 1.77 -8.98 0.04
N LEU A 127 1.20 -9.34 1.18
CA LEU A 127 1.43 -8.68 2.45
C LEU A 127 2.85 -8.88 2.98
N ARG A 128 3.42 -10.08 2.87
CA ARG A 128 4.84 -10.33 3.18
C ARG A 128 5.78 -9.49 2.30
N ALA A 129 5.54 -9.43 0.99
CA ALA A 129 6.35 -8.59 0.09
C ALA A 129 6.25 -7.08 0.43
N THR A 130 5.09 -6.66 0.92
CA THR A 130 4.85 -5.28 1.38
C THR A 130 5.58 -5.01 2.69
N TYR A 131 5.54 -5.97 3.62
CA TYR A 131 6.31 -5.93 4.85
C TYR A 131 7.82 -5.82 4.59
N ASP A 132 8.37 -6.64 3.68
CA ASP A 132 9.78 -6.57 3.28
C ASP A 132 10.13 -5.19 2.70
N SER A 133 9.21 -4.61 1.92
CA SER A 133 9.38 -3.26 1.36
C SER A 133 9.34 -2.18 2.44
N ALA A 134 8.45 -2.31 3.43
CA ALA A 134 8.37 -1.41 4.58
C ALA A 134 9.64 -1.48 5.43
N MET A 135 10.17 -2.68 5.65
CA MET A 135 11.46 -2.88 6.32
C MET A 135 12.60 -2.16 5.58
N ALA A 136 12.65 -2.28 4.25
CA ALA A 136 13.65 -1.59 3.44
C ALA A 136 13.54 -0.07 3.54
N ILE A 137 12.32 0.47 3.66
CA ILE A 137 12.09 1.91 3.90
C ILE A 137 12.60 2.29 5.30
N MET A 138 12.30 1.52 6.33
CA MET A 138 12.79 1.77 7.69
C MET A 138 14.31 1.77 7.78
N MET A 139 14.97 0.82 7.10
CA MET A 139 16.44 0.78 7.03
C MET A 139 17.01 2.01 6.31
N LYS A 140 16.35 2.51 5.26
CA LYS A 140 16.73 3.78 4.62
C LYS A 140 16.55 4.97 5.54
N MET A 141 15.49 4.99 6.34
CA MET A 141 15.27 6.02 7.36
C MET A 141 16.38 5.96 8.43
N LEU A 142 16.80 4.78 8.87
CA LEU A 142 17.92 4.60 9.81
C LEU A 142 19.22 5.19 9.27
N MET A 143 19.59 4.84 8.03
CA MET A 143 20.78 5.40 7.38
C MET A 143 20.70 6.92 7.21
N SER A 144 19.50 7.44 6.96
CA SER A 144 19.25 8.89 6.86
C SER A 144 19.31 9.57 8.21
N ALA A 145 18.86 8.92 9.28
CA ALA A 145 18.94 9.39 10.65
C ALA A 145 20.38 9.61 11.11
N GLY A 146 21.35 8.86 10.58
CA GLY A 146 22.79 9.10 10.82
C GLY A 146 23.35 10.35 10.16
N ARG A 147 22.70 10.86 9.10
CA ARG A 147 23.20 11.97 8.26
C ARG A 147 22.41 13.27 8.43
N ALA A 148 21.12 13.19 8.78
CA ALA A 148 20.23 14.34 8.91
C ALA A 148 20.73 15.35 9.95
N ARG A 149 20.39 16.64 9.81
CA ARG A 149 20.74 17.71 10.75
C ARG A 149 19.60 18.72 10.85
N GLY A 150 19.50 19.41 11.99
CA GLY A 150 18.53 20.50 12.20
C GLY A 150 17.09 20.09 11.87
N ILE A 151 16.41 20.87 11.03
CA ILE A 151 15.01 20.66 10.64
C ILE A 151 14.78 19.28 10.01
N ALA A 152 15.72 18.78 9.19
CA ALA A 152 15.60 17.47 8.55
C ALA A 152 15.52 16.31 9.56
N LEU A 153 16.12 16.48 10.75
CA LEU A 153 16.06 15.50 11.83
C LEU A 153 14.66 15.42 12.44
N ARG A 154 13.99 16.58 12.61
CA ARG A 154 12.62 16.66 13.11
C ARG A 154 11.62 16.08 12.11
N ILE A 155 11.73 16.45 10.83
CA ILE A 155 10.89 15.88 9.75
C ILE A 155 11.03 14.36 9.70
N LEU A 156 12.25 13.84 9.85
CA LEU A 156 12.47 12.38 9.86
C LEU A 156 11.85 11.71 11.10
N MET A 157 11.90 12.37 12.27
CA MET A 157 11.22 11.87 13.47
C MET A 157 9.70 11.82 13.28
N ASP A 158 9.10 12.88 12.76
CA ASP A 158 7.65 12.93 12.49
C ASP A 158 7.23 11.82 11.53
N LYS A 159 8.03 11.57 10.48
CA LYS A 159 7.77 10.50 9.53
C LYS A 159 7.85 9.10 10.16
N VAL A 160 8.78 8.88 11.07
CA VAL A 160 8.94 7.60 11.77
C VAL A 160 7.80 7.38 12.77
N ASN A 161 7.39 8.43 13.49
CA ASN A 161 6.23 8.36 14.40
C ASN A 161 4.94 8.06 13.62
N TYR A 162 4.72 8.75 12.50
CA TYR A 162 3.57 8.47 11.62
C TYR A 162 3.58 7.02 11.12
N ALA A 163 4.75 6.52 10.71
CA ALA A 163 4.88 5.15 10.23
C ALA A 163 4.60 4.12 11.35
N GLU A 164 5.11 4.35 12.57
CA GLU A 164 4.83 3.50 13.74
C GLU A 164 3.33 3.42 14.04
N GLU A 165 2.66 4.57 14.13
CA GLU A 165 1.22 4.63 14.38
C GLU A 165 0.42 3.90 13.30
N SER A 166 0.75 4.17 12.03
CA SER A 166 0.09 3.55 10.87
C SER A 166 0.30 2.04 10.83
N ILE A 167 1.54 1.57 11.02
CA ILE A 167 1.87 0.14 11.01
C ILE A 167 1.13 -0.59 12.13
N ASN A 168 1.15 -0.04 13.35
CA ASN A 168 0.50 -0.68 14.50
C ASN A 168 -1.02 -0.75 14.33
N LYS A 169 -1.64 0.35 13.84
CA LYS A 169 -3.07 0.39 13.51
C LYS A 169 -3.39 -0.69 12.47
N VAL A 170 -2.67 -0.72 11.35
CA VAL A 170 -3.00 -1.60 10.22
C VAL A 170 -2.69 -3.07 10.49
N LEU A 171 -1.62 -3.40 11.22
CA LEU A 171 -1.32 -4.77 11.66
C LEU A 171 -2.45 -5.35 12.50
N LYS A 172 -3.01 -4.57 13.43
CA LYS A 172 -4.15 -5.00 14.24
C LYS A 172 -5.36 -5.34 13.38
N ILE A 173 -5.64 -4.54 12.35
CA ILE A 173 -6.74 -4.78 11.42
C ILE A 173 -6.49 -6.06 10.60
N TRP A 174 -5.29 -6.25 10.06
CA TRP A 174 -4.92 -7.47 9.33
C TRP A 174 -5.08 -8.73 10.18
N ARG A 175 -4.61 -8.70 11.44
CA ARG A 175 -4.76 -9.80 12.41
C ARG A 175 -6.22 -10.11 12.70
N ASN A 176 -7.06 -9.09 12.88
CA ASN A 176 -8.51 -9.28 13.09
C ASN A 176 -9.20 -9.95 11.89
N LYS A 177 -8.69 -9.73 10.67
CA LYS A 177 -9.14 -10.41 9.44
C LYS A 177 -8.45 -11.77 9.22
N GLY A 178 -7.65 -12.21 10.18
CA GLY A 178 -6.93 -13.47 10.23
C GLY A 178 -5.61 -13.50 9.43
N TYR A 179 -5.18 -12.38 8.86
CA TYR A 179 -3.91 -12.31 8.13
C TYR A 179 -2.80 -11.97 9.12
N ASP A 180 -2.19 -12.99 9.72
CA ASP A 180 -1.14 -12.79 10.69
C ASP A 180 0.24 -12.63 10.04
N ILE A 181 0.97 -11.64 10.54
CA ILE A 181 2.35 -11.33 10.18
C ILE A 181 3.13 -11.05 11.45
N ASP A 182 4.31 -11.65 11.52
CA ASP A 182 5.32 -11.35 12.53
C ASP A 182 5.78 -9.89 12.37
N SER A 183 5.41 -9.05 13.35
CA SER A 183 5.73 -7.63 13.39
C SER A 183 7.02 -7.31 14.14
N SER A 184 7.66 -8.30 14.77
CA SER A 184 8.83 -8.09 15.63
C SER A 184 9.97 -7.37 14.89
N GLY A 185 10.20 -7.72 13.63
CA GLY A 185 11.25 -7.10 12.82
C GLY A 185 11.01 -5.60 12.62
N ILE A 186 9.79 -5.21 12.21
CA ILE A 186 9.50 -3.80 11.90
C ILE A 186 9.43 -2.95 13.16
N GLU A 187 8.93 -3.50 14.27
CA GLU A 187 8.94 -2.86 15.59
C GLU A 187 10.37 -2.58 16.08
N ASN A 188 11.28 -3.55 15.92
CA ASN A 188 12.70 -3.39 16.23
C ASN A 188 13.37 -2.34 15.34
N ALA A 189 13.05 -2.32 14.04
CA ALA A 189 13.58 -1.33 13.11
C ALA A 189 13.13 0.09 13.46
N ILE A 190 11.83 0.29 13.73
CA ILE A 190 11.27 1.57 14.19
C ILE A 190 11.96 2.03 15.46
N SER A 191 12.05 1.15 16.46
CA SER A 191 12.68 1.45 17.76
C SER A 191 14.14 1.90 17.58
N SER A 192 14.87 1.23 16.69
CA SER A 192 16.27 1.57 16.37
C SER A 192 16.38 2.96 15.72
N VAL A 193 15.50 3.28 14.76
CA VAL A 193 15.47 4.59 14.11
C VAL A 193 15.17 5.69 15.12
N LYS A 194 14.14 5.51 15.95
CA LYS A 194 13.75 6.47 17.00
C LYS A 194 14.88 6.69 18.00
N ALA A 195 15.55 5.64 18.45
CA ALA A 195 16.67 5.76 19.39
C ALA A 195 17.82 6.62 18.82
N VAL A 196 18.18 6.41 17.55
CA VAL A 196 19.20 7.22 16.87
C VAL A 196 18.75 8.68 16.74
N LEU A 197 17.52 8.93 16.31
CA LEU A 197 16.99 10.28 16.14
C LEU A 197 16.92 11.03 17.47
N SER A 198 16.36 10.43 18.52
CA SER A 198 16.25 11.04 19.85
C SER A 198 17.61 11.42 20.42
N ARG A 199 18.61 10.53 20.31
CA ARG A 199 19.98 10.81 20.76
C ARG A 199 20.63 11.97 20.01
N ARG A 200 20.26 12.19 18.75
CA ARG A 200 20.80 13.28 17.93
C ARG A 200 20.04 14.58 18.12
N ILE A 201 18.75 14.52 18.41
CA ILE A 201 17.94 15.70 18.75
C ILE A 201 18.42 16.28 20.08
N SER A 202 18.68 15.44 21.09
CA SER A 202 19.12 15.92 22.41
C SER A 202 20.54 16.51 22.45
N LYS A 203 21.32 16.33 21.39
CA LYS A 203 22.69 16.85 21.26
C LYS A 203 22.78 18.18 20.48
N ASN A 204 21.70 18.62 19.85
CA ASN A 204 21.61 19.89 19.13
C ASN A 204 20.74 20.87 19.92
#